data_AF-A0A445B050-F1
#
_entry.id   AF-A0A445B050-F1
#
_cell.length_a   1.000
_cell.length_b   1.000
_cell.length_c   1.000
_cell.angle_alpha   90.00
_cell.angle_beta   90.00
_cell.angle_gamma   90.00
#
_symmetry.space_group_name_H-M   'P 1'
#
loop_
_entity.id
_entity.type
_entity.pdbx_description
1 polymer ?
#
loop_
_entity_poly.entity_id
_entity_poly.type
_entity_poly.pdbx_seq_one_letter_code
_entity_poly.pdbx_strand_id
1 'polypeptide(L)'
;MVKNRLTQVPKSQFIKLIYYWSHPTILHATKETNEEPKRFEMFLATRTSRKRKEVDQETQDAIDEFQNRQAAGETDEEAFESLFGKEQPGRVRCYGRSITRRDLKKHAEISELKQQHQEEVTSLKAELGDMKAKQQHQEADLHGLRNMIKLLVQRSEPGMRPEEIEALLQDAQHSPIDANSAHGSTHIPNINMV
;
A
#
# COMPACT_ATOMS: atom_id res chain seq x y z
N MET A 1 -9.01 15.26 -10.47
CA MET A 1 -7.96 16.26 -10.15
C MET A 1 -8.55 17.36 -9.27
N VAL A 2 -7.78 17.92 -8.33
CA VAL A 2 -8.20 19.16 -7.62
C VAL A 2 -7.90 20.33 -8.55
N LYS A 3 -8.90 21.16 -8.87
CA LYS A 3 -8.75 22.32 -9.75
C LYS A 3 -7.70 23.29 -9.19
N ASN A 4 -6.92 23.95 -10.05
CA ASN A 4 -5.90 24.96 -9.72
C ASN A 4 -4.71 24.47 -8.86
N ARG A 5 -4.53 23.15 -8.72
CA ARG A 5 -3.36 22.60 -8.03
C ARG A 5 -2.12 22.68 -8.93
N LEU A 6 -1.06 23.35 -8.45
CA LEU A 6 0.28 23.27 -9.06
C LEU A 6 0.76 21.81 -9.08
N THR A 7 1.25 21.32 -10.23
CA THR A 7 1.66 19.92 -10.43
C THR A 7 2.73 19.45 -9.44
N GLN A 8 3.63 20.36 -9.07
CA GLN A 8 4.70 20.16 -8.08
C GLN A 8 4.25 20.02 -6.63
N VAL A 9 2.99 20.36 -6.30
CA VAL A 9 2.47 20.29 -4.93
C VAL A 9 1.64 19.01 -4.75
N PRO A 10 2.00 18.10 -3.82
CA PRO A 10 1.22 16.91 -3.56
C PRO A 10 -0.25 17.24 -3.23
N LYS A 11 -1.16 16.42 -3.76
CA LYS A 11 -2.62 16.64 -3.63
C LYS A 11 -3.05 16.79 -2.18
N SER A 12 -2.49 15.99 -1.27
CA SER A 12 -2.77 16.03 0.16
C SER A 12 -2.42 17.38 0.79
N GLN A 13 -1.33 18.02 0.38
CA GLN A 13 -0.92 19.32 0.90
C GLN A 13 -1.74 20.46 0.31
N PHE A 14 -2.03 20.41 -0.99
CA PHE A 14 -2.88 21.41 -1.62
C PHE A 14 -4.28 21.43 -0.98
N ILE A 15 -4.81 20.26 -0.63
CA ILE A 15 -6.06 20.14 0.12
C ILE A 15 -5.96 20.78 1.51
N LYS A 16 -4.87 20.55 2.26
CA LYS A 16 -4.65 21.20 3.56
C LYS A 16 -4.60 22.73 3.44
N LEU A 17 -3.95 23.25 2.40
CA LEU A 17 -3.87 24.69 2.14
C LEU A 17 -5.24 25.30 1.84
N ILE A 18 -6.06 24.64 1.02
CA ILE A 18 -7.45 25.07 0.76
C ILE A 18 -8.26 25.09 2.06
N TYR A 19 -8.12 24.07 2.91
CA TYR A 19 -8.83 24.02 4.19
C TYR A 19 -8.42 25.15 5.13
N TYR A 20 -7.13 25.50 5.17
CA TYR A 20 -6.60 26.61 5.95
C TYR A 20 -7.25 27.94 5.56
N TRP A 21 -7.20 28.32 4.27
CA TRP A 21 -7.77 29.59 3.79
C TRP A 21 -9.31 29.63 3.85
N SER A 22 -9.96 28.48 4.04
CA SER A 22 -11.41 28.36 4.17
C SER A 22 -11.89 28.24 5.62
N HIS A 23 -11.01 28.45 6.61
CA HIS A 23 -11.37 28.43 8.02
C HIS A 23 -12.07 29.75 8.41
N PRO A 24 -13.18 29.74 9.19
CA PRO A 24 -13.96 30.95 9.45
C PRO A 24 -13.16 32.07 10.10
N THR A 25 -12.30 31.72 11.07
CA THR A 25 -11.40 32.67 11.76
C THR A 25 -10.46 33.37 10.78
N ILE A 26 -9.81 32.61 9.89
CA ILE A 26 -8.89 33.14 8.88
C ILE A 26 -9.66 33.96 7.84
N LEU A 27 -10.85 33.49 7.44
CA LEU A 27 -11.70 34.17 6.47
C LEU A 27 -12.20 35.52 6.99
N HIS A 28 -12.61 35.59 8.26
CA HIS A 28 -13.09 36.81 8.91
C HIS A 28 -11.94 37.82 9.09
N ALA A 29 -10.79 37.39 9.61
CA ALA A 29 -9.62 38.26 9.74
C ALA A 29 -9.17 38.86 8.39
N THR A 30 -9.13 38.03 7.34
CA THR A 30 -8.64 38.47 6.03
C THR A 30 -9.66 39.23 5.18
N LYS A 31 -10.97 39.02 5.36
CA LYS A 31 -12.01 39.70 4.55
C LYS A 31 -12.66 40.88 5.24
N GLU A 32 -12.81 40.85 6.56
CA GLU A 32 -13.61 41.83 7.30
C GLU A 32 -12.73 42.84 8.03
N THR A 33 -11.62 42.41 8.63
CA THR A 33 -10.73 43.31 9.38
C THR A 33 -9.46 43.71 8.63
N ASN A 34 -9.11 43.01 7.52
CA ASN A 34 -7.80 43.13 6.85
C ASN A 34 -6.61 42.91 7.81
N GLU A 35 -6.86 42.27 8.96
CA GLU A 35 -5.83 41.98 9.94
C GLU A 35 -5.23 40.61 9.67
N GLU A 36 -3.92 40.49 9.91
CA GLU A 36 -3.25 39.20 9.81
C GLU A 36 -3.69 38.32 10.99
N PRO A 37 -4.18 37.09 10.75
CA PRO A 37 -4.59 36.19 11.82
C PRO A 37 -3.45 35.96 12.81
N LYS A 38 -3.77 35.91 14.12
CA LYS A 38 -2.74 35.66 15.13
C LYS A 38 -2.14 34.27 14.99
N ARG A 39 -0.89 34.12 15.39
CA ARG A 39 -0.13 32.87 15.23
C ARG A 39 -0.79 31.69 15.95
N PHE A 40 -1.33 31.93 17.13
CA PHE A 40 -2.06 30.91 17.90
C PHE A 40 -3.40 30.53 17.26
N GLU A 41 -4.13 31.50 16.68
CA GLU A 41 -5.37 31.21 15.96
C GLU A 41 -5.11 30.33 14.73
N MET A 42 -4.01 30.57 14.03
CA MET A 42 -3.55 29.73 12.93
C MET A 42 -3.17 28.32 13.42
N PHE A 43 -2.52 28.20 14.57
CA PHE A 43 -2.21 26.90 15.20
C PHE A 43 -3.50 26.13 15.52
N LEU A 44 -4.47 26.76 16.18
CA LEU A 44 -5.76 26.15 16.49
C LEU A 44 -6.51 25.73 15.23
N ALA A 45 -6.64 26.62 14.24
CA ALA A 45 -7.36 26.34 13.00
C ALA A 45 -6.76 25.18 12.18
N THR A 46 -5.44 24.99 12.25
CA THR A 46 -4.76 23.90 11.52
C THR A 46 -4.78 22.57 12.27
N ARG A 47 -4.93 22.59 13.59
CA ARG A 47 -4.90 21.41 14.46
C ARG A 47 -6.27 20.90 14.87
N THR A 48 -7.22 21.80 15.06
CA THR A 48 -8.61 21.42 15.36
C THR A 48 -9.31 21.04 14.05
N SER A 49 -9.40 19.73 13.79
CA SER A 49 -10.08 19.22 12.61
C SER A 49 -11.57 19.58 12.68
N ARG A 50 -12.10 20.25 11.65
CA ARG A 50 -13.56 20.49 11.46
C ARG A 50 -14.43 19.22 11.54
N LYS A 51 -13.85 18.03 11.38
CA LYS A 51 -14.56 16.73 11.34
C LYS A 51 -14.75 16.04 12.70
N ARG A 52 -14.68 16.74 13.84
CA ARG A 52 -14.76 16.12 15.19
C ARG A 52 -13.81 14.94 15.39
N LYS A 53 -12.59 15.04 14.85
CA LYS A 53 -11.54 14.09 15.23
C LYS A 53 -10.98 14.57 16.55
N GLU A 54 -10.79 13.63 17.47
CA GLU A 54 -10.09 13.86 18.72
C GLU A 54 -8.71 14.47 18.42
N VAL A 55 -8.38 15.53 19.14
CA VAL A 55 -7.10 16.21 19.04
C VAL A 55 -6.05 15.33 19.72
N ASP A 56 -4.84 15.21 19.16
CA ASP A 56 -3.79 14.44 19.81
C ASP A 56 -3.40 15.07 21.16
N GLN A 57 -3.04 14.24 22.14
CA GLN A 57 -2.76 14.68 23.52
C GLN A 57 -1.71 15.81 23.56
N GLU A 58 -0.64 15.71 22.76
CA GLU A 58 0.41 16.74 22.72
C GLU A 58 -0.13 18.10 22.24
N THR A 59 -1.05 18.09 21.27
CA THR A 59 -1.73 19.30 20.83
C THR A 59 -2.70 19.82 21.90
N GLN A 60 -3.41 18.95 22.61
CA GLN A 60 -4.29 19.35 23.70
C GLN A 60 -3.50 19.99 24.86
N ASP A 61 -2.40 19.36 25.28
CA ASP A 61 -1.50 19.87 26.32
C ASP A 61 -0.96 21.25 25.95
N ALA A 62 -0.57 21.46 24.69
CA ALA A 62 -0.09 22.76 24.21
C ALA A 62 -1.18 23.84 24.20
N ILE A 63 -2.44 23.47 23.93
CA ILE A 63 -3.57 24.40 23.99
C ILE A 63 -3.84 24.79 25.45
N ASP A 64 -3.86 23.81 26.36
CA ASP A 64 -4.12 24.02 27.78
C ASP A 64 -3.01 24.88 28.41
N GLU A 65 -1.73 24.59 28.09
CA GLU A 65 -0.59 25.39 28.56
C GLU A 65 -0.66 26.84 28.03
N PHE A 66 -1.04 27.03 26.77
CA PHE A 66 -1.20 28.37 26.21
C PHE A 66 -2.31 29.16 26.92
N GLN A 67 -3.46 28.53 27.18
CA GLN A 67 -4.57 29.15 27.91
C GLN A 67 -4.17 29.53 29.34
N ASN A 68 -3.40 28.67 30.02
CA ASN A 68 -2.88 28.95 31.36
C ASN A 68 -1.95 30.18 31.36
N ARG A 69 -1.12 30.34 30.32
CA ARG A 69 -0.21 31.50 30.17
C ARG A 69 -0.97 32.80 29.87
N GLN A 70 -1.98 32.74 29.01
CA GLN A 70 -2.89 33.87 28.82
C GLN A 70 -3.58 34.27 30.13
N ALA A 71 -4.04 33.29 30.92
CA ALA A 71 -4.65 33.54 32.22
C ALA A 71 -3.66 34.14 33.24
N ALA A 72 -2.35 33.87 33.09
CA ALA A 72 -1.29 34.50 33.87
C ALA A 72 -0.94 35.93 33.40
N GLY A 73 -1.58 36.42 32.33
CA GLY A 73 -1.40 37.77 31.80
C GLY A 73 -0.32 37.90 30.73
N GLU A 74 0.23 36.80 30.20
CA GLU A 74 1.14 36.83 29.05
C GLU A 74 0.39 37.27 27.78
N THR A 75 1.04 38.04 26.91
CA THR A 75 0.49 38.35 25.58
C THR A 75 0.48 37.11 24.69
N ASP A 76 -0.38 37.10 23.66
CA ASP A 76 -0.50 35.95 22.75
C ASP A 76 0.85 35.59 22.10
N GLU A 77 1.65 36.59 21.74
CA GLU A 77 2.97 36.42 21.14
C GLU A 77 4.00 35.88 22.14
N GLU A 78 4.01 36.38 23.38
CA GLU A 78 4.91 35.92 24.44
C GLU A 78 4.61 34.48 24.83
N ALA A 79 3.34 34.16 25.06
CA ALA A 79 2.89 32.81 25.38
C ALA A 79 3.24 31.83 24.24
N PHE A 80 3.06 32.25 22.99
CA PHE A 80 3.37 31.41 21.83
C PHE A 80 4.88 31.18 21.67
N GLU A 81 5.70 32.22 21.83
CA GLU A 81 7.16 32.10 21.77
C GLU A 81 7.73 31.33 22.96
N SER A 82 7.12 31.39 24.13
CA SER A 82 7.53 30.58 25.28
C SER A 82 7.27 29.09 25.02
N LEU A 83 6.13 28.73 24.42
CA LEU A 83 5.79 27.33 24.13
C LEU A 83 6.60 26.74 23.00
N PHE A 84 6.71 27.48 21.89
CA PHE A 84 7.25 26.93 20.64
C PHE A 84 8.64 27.45 20.28
N GLY A 85 9.16 28.40 21.06
CA GLY A 85 10.36 29.16 20.77
C GLY A 85 10.13 30.24 19.71
N LYS A 86 11.10 31.14 19.60
CA LYS A 86 11.12 32.15 18.53
C LYS A 86 11.14 31.49 17.16
N GLU A 87 10.29 32.00 16.29
CA GLU A 87 10.24 31.59 14.90
C GLU A 87 11.49 32.08 14.16
N GLN A 88 12.14 31.18 13.41
CA GLN A 88 13.35 31.54 12.68
C GLN A 88 12.95 32.09 11.31
N PRO A 89 13.63 33.14 10.79
CA PRO A 89 13.36 33.67 9.46
C PRO A 89 13.33 32.55 8.41
N GLY A 90 12.25 32.50 7.62
CA GLY A 90 12.06 31.48 6.57
C GLY A 90 11.62 30.10 7.06
N ARG A 91 11.38 29.92 8.36
CA ARG A 91 10.90 28.66 8.94
C ARG A 91 9.62 28.88 9.72
N VAL A 92 8.50 28.48 9.12
CA VAL A 92 7.22 28.44 9.79
C VAL A 92 7.20 27.27 10.77
N ARG A 93 7.32 27.51 12.08
CA ARG A 93 7.52 26.45 13.07
C ARG A 93 6.20 25.85 13.57
N CYS A 94 5.09 26.57 13.42
CA CYS A 94 3.89 26.27 14.21
C CYS A 94 2.54 26.32 13.49
N TYR A 95 2.47 26.51 12.18
CA TYR A 95 1.19 26.39 11.46
C TYR A 95 0.92 24.92 11.08
N GLY A 96 0.69 24.12 12.14
CA GLY A 96 0.73 22.66 12.16
C GLY A 96 2.15 22.13 11.98
N ARG A 97 2.56 21.04 12.65
CA ARG A 97 3.84 20.34 12.29
C ARG A 97 3.68 19.72 10.90
N SER A 98 3.70 20.54 9.85
CA SER A 98 3.21 20.20 8.53
C SER A 98 4.36 20.31 7.53
N ILE A 99 5.09 19.20 7.37
CA ILE A 99 5.87 18.85 6.18
C ILE A 99 6.85 19.95 5.72
N THR A 100 8.11 19.81 6.09
CA THR A 100 9.20 20.62 5.53
C THR A 100 9.48 20.27 4.06
N ARG A 101 10.20 21.12 3.32
CA ARG A 101 10.72 20.75 1.97
C ARG A 101 11.44 19.40 1.95
N ARG A 102 12.14 19.07 3.04
CA ARG A 102 12.83 17.79 3.20
C ARG A 102 11.83 16.63 3.34
N ASP A 103 10.75 16.82 4.09
CA ASP A 103 9.71 15.80 4.26
C ASP A 103 8.93 15.58 2.96
N LEU A 104 8.72 16.63 2.17
CA LEU A 104 8.20 16.56 0.80
C LEU A 104 9.06 15.69 -0.10
N LYS A 105 10.38 15.94 -0.10
CA LYS A 105 11.34 15.17 -0.88
C LYS A 105 11.34 13.70 -0.46
N LYS A 106 11.36 13.43 0.85
CA LYS A 106 11.26 12.07 1.40
C LYS A 106 9.98 11.36 0.96
N HIS A 107 8.83 12.05 0.97
CA HIS A 107 7.57 11.44 0.53
C HIS A 107 7.53 11.12 -0.96
N ALA A 108 8.16 11.94 -1.81
CA ALA A 108 8.32 11.65 -3.22
C ALA A 108 9.21 10.41 -3.44
N GLU A 109 10.39 10.38 -2.82
CA GLU A 109 11.31 9.23 -2.84
C GLU A 109 10.62 7.94 -2.36
N ILE A 110 9.87 8.00 -1.25
CA ILE A 110 9.12 6.84 -0.73
C ILE A 110 8.03 6.39 -1.72
N SER A 111 7.40 7.31 -2.45
CA SER A 111 6.36 6.96 -3.41
C SER A 111 6.93 6.29 -4.65
N GLU A 112 8.07 6.78 -5.15
CA GLU A 112 8.82 6.17 -6.25
C GLU A 112 9.29 4.76 -5.89
N LEU A 113 9.87 4.58 -4.69
CA LEU A 113 10.29 3.26 -4.20
C LEU A 113 9.12 2.28 -4.06
N LYS A 114 7.96 2.75 -3.58
CA LYS A 114 6.76 1.91 -3.48
C LYS A 114 6.25 1.49 -4.86
N GLN A 115 6.32 2.38 -5.84
CA GLN A 115 5.95 2.06 -7.21
C GLN A 115 6.89 1.01 -7.81
N GLN A 116 8.21 1.21 -7.70
CA GLN A 116 9.21 0.25 -8.18
C GLN A 116 9.03 -1.11 -7.52
N HIS A 117 8.86 -1.15 -6.20
CA HIS A 117 8.60 -2.40 -5.49
C HIS A 117 7.33 -3.11 -5.98
N GLN A 118 6.26 -2.36 -6.24
CA GLN A 118 5.02 -2.94 -6.77
C GLN A 118 5.21 -3.51 -8.19
N GLU A 119 5.99 -2.84 -9.04
CA GLU A 119 6.35 -3.31 -10.37
C GLU A 119 7.21 -4.59 -10.30
N GLU A 120 8.24 -4.62 -9.45
CA GLU A 120 9.09 -5.80 -9.22
C GLU A 120 8.30 -7.00 -8.72
N VAL A 121 7.44 -6.82 -7.70
CA VAL A 121 6.57 -7.88 -7.18
C VAL A 121 5.63 -8.42 -8.26
N THR A 122 5.14 -7.55 -9.15
CA THR A 122 4.26 -7.95 -10.26
C THR A 122 5.05 -8.77 -11.29
N SER A 123 6.27 -8.35 -11.62
CA SER A 123 7.17 -9.09 -12.52
C SER A 123 7.50 -10.48 -11.97
N LEU A 124 7.95 -10.55 -10.71
CA LEU A 124 8.30 -11.82 -10.06
C LEU A 124 7.10 -12.77 -9.97
N LYS A 125 5.90 -12.23 -9.71
CA LYS A 125 4.68 -13.04 -9.69
C LYS A 125 4.34 -13.63 -11.06
N ALA A 126 4.58 -12.88 -12.14
CA ALA A 126 4.40 -13.38 -13.50
C ALA A 126 5.41 -14.49 -13.82
N GLU A 127 6.69 -14.28 -13.54
CA GLU A 127 7.74 -15.29 -13.76
C GLU A 127 7.48 -16.59 -12.97
N LEU A 128 7.03 -16.47 -11.72
CA LEU A 128 6.65 -17.63 -10.91
C LEU A 128 5.44 -18.39 -11.51
N GLY A 129 4.50 -17.66 -12.11
CA GLY A 129 3.38 -18.24 -12.84
C GLY A 129 3.84 -19.08 -14.04
N ASP A 130 4.75 -18.53 -14.84
CA ASP A 130 5.32 -19.22 -16.01
C ASP A 130 6.12 -20.46 -15.61
N MET A 131 6.93 -20.35 -14.54
CA MET A 131 7.66 -21.50 -14.01
C MET A 131 6.72 -22.61 -13.53
N LYS A 132 5.63 -22.26 -12.84
CA LYS A 132 4.64 -23.22 -12.36
C LYS A 132 3.91 -23.91 -13.52
N ALA A 133 3.58 -23.17 -14.59
CA ALA A 133 2.98 -23.74 -15.79
C ALA A 133 3.94 -24.74 -16.48
N LYS A 134 5.23 -24.39 -16.60
CA LYS A 134 6.26 -25.29 -17.14
C LYS A 134 6.42 -26.54 -16.28
N GLN A 135 6.41 -26.40 -14.96
CA GLN A 135 6.48 -27.54 -14.04
C GLN A 135 5.28 -28.49 -14.22
N GLN A 136 4.06 -27.95 -14.33
CA GLN A 136 2.86 -28.75 -14.58
C GLN A 136 2.91 -29.49 -15.92
N HIS A 137 3.41 -28.84 -16.98
CA HIS A 137 3.60 -29.50 -18.27
C HIS A 137 4.60 -30.66 -18.16
N GLN A 138 5.73 -30.45 -17.48
CA GLN A 138 6.72 -31.51 -17.26
C GLN A 138 6.16 -32.67 -16.43
N GLU A 139 5.34 -32.38 -15.40
CA GLU A 139 4.66 -33.41 -14.61
C GLU A 139 3.66 -34.22 -15.45
N ALA A 140 2.94 -33.55 -16.37
CA ALA A 140 2.03 -34.22 -17.30
C ALA A 140 2.78 -35.13 -18.28
N ASP A 141 3.91 -34.66 -18.84
CA ASP A 141 4.77 -35.45 -19.73
C ASP A 141 5.33 -36.68 -18.99
N LEU A 142 5.84 -36.49 -17.76
CA LEU A 142 6.35 -37.58 -16.93
C LEU A 142 5.26 -38.59 -16.59
N HIS A 143 4.04 -38.13 -16.32
CA HIS A 143 2.90 -39.01 -16.09
C HIS A 143 2.55 -39.82 -17.34
N GLY A 144 2.55 -39.18 -18.53
CA GLY A 144 2.37 -39.85 -19.81
C GLY A 144 3.42 -40.94 -20.06
N LEU A 145 4.70 -40.62 -19.85
CA LEU A 145 5.81 -41.57 -19.96
C LEU A 145 5.68 -42.73 -18.98
N ARG A 146 5.31 -42.46 -17.72
CA ARG A 146 5.09 -43.51 -16.71
C ARG A 146 3.99 -44.49 -17.14
N ASN A 147 2.90 -43.98 -17.72
CA ASN A 147 1.82 -44.80 -18.23
C ASN A 147 2.25 -45.64 -19.44
N MET A 148 3.01 -45.07 -20.38
CA MET A 148 3.58 -45.82 -21.50
C MET A 148 4.49 -46.95 -21.04
N ILE A 149 5.41 -46.68 -20.11
CA ILE A 149 6.29 -47.71 -19.55
C ILE A 149 5.47 -48.84 -18.92
N LYS A 150 4.41 -48.50 -18.18
CA LYS A 150 3.53 -49.49 -17.56
C LYS A 150 2.84 -50.39 -18.60
N LEU A 151 2.36 -49.82 -19.71
CA LEU A 151 1.76 -50.59 -20.82
C LEU A 151 2.78 -51.51 -21.51
N LEU A 152 3.99 -51.00 -21.77
CA LEU A 152 5.06 -51.79 -22.38
C LEU A 152 5.45 -52.98 -21.51
N VAL A 153 5.64 -52.76 -20.20
CA VAL A 153 5.95 -53.83 -19.23
C VAL A 153 4.83 -54.87 -19.16
N GLN A 154 3.58 -54.46 -19.32
CA GLN A 154 2.44 -55.38 -19.32
C GLN A 154 2.34 -56.22 -20.60
N ARG A 155 2.72 -55.66 -21.75
CA ARG A 155 2.61 -56.31 -23.07
C ARG A 155 3.87 -57.07 -23.49
N SER A 156 5.03 -56.76 -22.89
CA SER A 156 6.29 -57.42 -23.20
C SER A 156 6.33 -58.85 -22.66
N GLU A 157 6.74 -59.80 -23.51
CA GLU A 157 6.96 -61.20 -23.11
C GLU A 157 8.47 -61.53 -22.98
N PRO A 158 8.85 -62.50 -22.13
CA PRO A 158 10.24 -62.92 -21.99
C PRO A 158 10.82 -63.45 -23.32
N GLY A 159 11.94 -62.89 -23.77
CA GLY A 159 12.61 -63.30 -25.02
C GLY A 159 12.14 -62.56 -26.28
N MET A 160 11.25 -61.56 -26.14
CA MET A 160 10.82 -60.67 -27.22
C MET A 160 12.01 -59.91 -27.83
N ARG A 161 12.06 -59.80 -29.16
CA ARG A 161 13.18 -59.15 -29.84
C ARG A 161 13.06 -57.61 -29.78
N PRO A 162 14.18 -56.86 -29.84
CA PRO A 162 14.15 -55.39 -29.76
C PRO A 162 13.24 -54.73 -30.79
N GLU A 163 13.13 -55.28 -32.00
CA GLU A 163 12.27 -54.73 -33.07
C GLU A 163 10.78 -54.88 -32.75
N GLU A 164 10.40 -55.94 -32.02
CA GLU A 164 9.03 -56.19 -31.56
C GLU A 164 8.65 -55.26 -30.40
N ILE A 165 9.61 -54.92 -29.55
CA ILE A 165 9.45 -53.92 -28.48
C ILE A 165 9.31 -52.50 -29.06
N GLU A 166 10.06 -52.18 -30.11
CA GLU A 166 9.94 -50.89 -30.81
C GLU A 166 8.57 -50.74 -31.49
N ALA A 167 8.07 -51.81 -32.12
CA ALA A 167 6.71 -51.83 -32.68
C ALA A 167 5.63 -51.63 -31.61
N LEU A 168 5.78 -52.24 -30.43
CA LEU A 168 4.88 -52.03 -29.28
C LEU A 168 4.92 -50.58 -28.75
N LEU A 169 6.09 -49.94 -28.74
CA LEU A 169 6.22 -48.54 -28.37
C LEU A 169 5.49 -47.62 -29.36
N GLN A 170 5.61 -47.88 -30.66
CA GLN A 170 4.89 -47.12 -31.70
C GLN A 170 3.37 -47.30 -31.58
N ASP A 171 2.89 -48.53 -31.32
CA ASP A 171 1.46 -48.80 -31.07
C ASP A 171 0.93 -48.08 -29.82
N ALA A 172 1.73 -48.06 -28.74
CA ALA A 172 1.39 -47.38 -27.50
C ALA A 172 1.32 -45.84 -27.64
N GLN A 173 2.04 -45.24 -28.59
CA GLN A 173 1.96 -43.81 -28.90
C GLN A 173 0.65 -43.41 -29.63
N HIS A 174 -0.02 -44.36 -30.28
CA HIS A 174 -1.25 -44.12 -31.04
C HIS A 174 -2.53 -44.58 -30.32
N SER A 175 -2.41 -45.24 -29.15
CA SER A 175 -3.56 -45.62 -28.33
C SER A 175 -4.14 -44.41 -27.58
N PRO A 176 -5.48 -44.19 -27.58
CA PRO A 176 -6.09 -43.13 -26.80
C PRO A 176 -5.86 -43.40 -25.30
N ILE A 177 -5.31 -42.42 -24.59
CA ILE A 177 -5.25 -42.47 -23.12
C ILE A 177 -6.69 -42.34 -22.62
N ASP A 178 -7.29 -43.45 -22.18
CA ASP A 178 -8.61 -43.42 -21.53
C ASP A 178 -8.57 -42.54 -20.28
N ALA A 179 -9.15 -41.34 -20.41
CA ALA A 179 -9.38 -40.39 -19.35
C ALA A 179 -10.55 -40.85 -18.45
N ASN A 180 -10.41 -41.98 -17.76
CA ASN A 180 -11.39 -42.44 -16.79
C ASN A 180 -10.74 -42.73 -15.44
N SER A 181 -10.57 -41.68 -14.63
CA SER A 181 -10.67 -41.78 -13.16
C SER A 181 -10.67 -40.37 -12.52
N ALA A 182 -11.66 -39.55 -12.86
CA ALA A 182 -11.99 -38.33 -12.12
C ALA A 182 -13.35 -38.50 -11.42
N HIS A 183 -13.43 -39.44 -10.47
CA HIS A 183 -14.48 -39.45 -9.45
C HIS A 183 -13.84 -39.54 -8.06
N GLY A 184 -13.15 -38.47 -7.68
CA GLY A 184 -12.85 -38.18 -6.29
C GLY A 184 -14.03 -37.44 -5.68
N SER A 185 -14.91 -38.20 -5.04
CA SER A 185 -16.03 -37.73 -4.23
C SER A 185 -15.63 -36.58 -3.29
N THR A 186 -16.39 -35.48 -3.33
CA THR A 186 -16.29 -34.37 -2.38
C THR A 186 -16.83 -34.84 -1.02
N HIS A 187 -15.96 -35.31 -0.13
CA HIS A 187 -16.27 -35.42 1.29
C HIS A 187 -15.32 -34.51 2.09
N ILE A 188 -15.84 -33.35 2.50
CA ILE A 188 -15.20 -32.45 3.45
C ILE A 188 -15.65 -32.89 4.85
N PRO A 189 -14.78 -33.43 5.72
CA PRO A 189 -15.11 -33.52 7.12
C PRO A 189 -14.96 -32.12 7.73
N ASN A 190 -16.06 -31.64 8.29
CA ASN A 190 -16.16 -30.44 9.09
C ASN A 190 -15.31 -30.60 10.36
N ILE A 191 -14.28 -29.77 10.53
CA ILE A 191 -13.52 -29.65 11.79
C ILE A 191 -13.75 -28.24 12.33
N ASN A 192 -14.69 -28.13 13.26
CA ASN A 192 -14.68 -27.16 14.35
C ASN A 192 -14.82 -28.02 15.61
N MET A 193 -13.72 -28.36 16.30
CA MET A 193 -13.15 -27.62 17.44
C MET A 193 -14.20 -27.24 18.49
N VAL A 194 -14.23 -28.05 19.57
CA VAL A 194 -14.62 -27.67 20.92
C VAL A 194 -13.54 -26.76 21.50
#